data_AF-A0A959I538-F1
#
_entry.id   AF-A0A959I538-F1
#
_cell.length_a   1.000
_cell.length_b   1.000
_cell.length_c   1.000
_cell.angle_alpha   90.00
_cell.angle_beta   90.00
_cell.angle_gamma   90.00
#
_symmetry.space_group_name_H-M   'P 1'
#
loop_
_entity.id
_entity.type
_entity.pdbx_description
1 polymer ?
#
loop_
_entity_poly.entity_id
_entity_poly.type
_entity_poly.pdbx_seq_one_letter_code
_entity_poly.pdbx_strand_id
1 'polypeptide(L)' 'DHGTANNVVLIGGSLPKPGFFNAPPDLSDLDEGDLKYQIDFRQIYQNVLSEVLGANPEHILGRKFDVLKAV' A
#
# COMPACT_ATOMS: atom_id res chain seq x y z
N ASP A 1 -15.14 12.36 -3.13
CA ASP A 1 -15.95 11.15 -3.43
C ASP A 1 -15.68 10.11 -2.33
N HIS A 2 -16.61 9.20 -2.00
CA HIS A 2 -16.51 8.26 -0.87
C HIS A 2 -15.57 7.07 -1.14
N GLY A 3 -14.34 7.31 -1.62
CA GLY A 3 -13.35 6.27 -1.92
C GLY A 3 -11.89 6.72 -2.09
N THR A 4 -11.57 8.00 -1.92
CA THR A 4 -10.27 8.58 -2.31
C THR A 4 -9.07 8.08 -1.49
N ALA A 5 -9.24 7.81 -0.19
CA ALA A 5 -8.19 7.19 0.65
C ALA A 5 -8.80 6.15 1.60
N ASN A 6 -8.75 4.87 1.19
CA ASN A 6 -9.24 3.73 1.97
C ASN A 6 -8.16 3.16 2.92
N ASN A 7 -8.62 2.40 3.92
CA ASN A 7 -7.74 1.64 4.80
C ASN A 7 -7.48 0.24 4.22
N VAL A 8 -6.23 -0.21 4.24
CA VAL A 8 -5.84 -1.57 3.85
C VAL A 8 -5.31 -2.31 5.07
N VAL A 9 -5.79 -3.53 5.29
CA VAL A 9 -5.33 -4.41 6.39
C VAL A 9 -4.74 -5.68 5.78
N LEU A 10 -3.48 -5.97 6.09
CA LEU A 10 -2.82 -7.22 5.72
C LEU A 10 -2.74 -8.12 6.96
N ILE A 11 -3.09 -9.39 6.79
CA ILE A 11 -3.06 -10.40 7.85
C ILE A 11 -2.30 -11.61 7.31
N GLY A 12 -1.23 -12.00 8.00
CA GLY A 12 -0.43 -13.17 7.63
C GLY A 12 0.70 -13.41 8.63
N GLY A 13 1.04 -14.68 8.86
CA GLY A 13 2.07 -15.07 9.85
C GLY A 13 3.50 -14.69 9.46
N SER A 14 3.73 -14.40 8.18
CA SER A 14 5.05 -14.03 7.63
C SER A 14 5.19 -12.54 7.35
N LEU A 15 4.30 -11.69 7.87
CA LEU A 15 4.47 -10.24 7.76
C LEU A 15 5.73 -9.84 8.55
N PRO A 16 6.69 -9.11 7.94
CA PRO A 16 7.98 -8.81 8.58
C PRO A 16 7.82 -7.85 9.76
N LYS A 17 6.73 -7.06 9.77
CA LYS A 17 6.48 -6.02 10.76
C LYS A 17 4.98 -5.93 11.03
N PRO A 18 4.53 -6.09 12.28
CA PRO A 18 3.16 -5.78 12.66
C PRO A 18 2.97 -4.26 12.89
N GLY A 19 1.76 -3.76 12.65
CA GLY A 19 1.34 -2.41 13.02
C GLY A 19 0.97 -1.51 11.84
N PHE A 20 0.93 -0.20 12.10
CA PHE A 20 0.65 0.82 11.08
C PHE A 20 1.91 1.15 10.28
N PHE A 21 1.74 1.34 8.96
CA PHE A 21 2.85 1.61 8.03
C PHE A 21 2.95 3.06 7.57
N ASN A 22 1.94 3.86 7.88
CA ASN A 22 1.86 5.26 7.50
C ASN A 22 1.30 6.09 8.68
N ALA A 23 1.44 7.41 8.58
CA ALA A 23 0.94 8.32 9.59
C ALA A 23 -0.60 8.34 9.60
N PRO A 24 -1.25 8.77 10.70
CA PRO A 24 -2.67 9.07 10.67
C PRO A 24 -2.98 10.14 9.61
N PRO A 25 -4.21 10.17 9.06
CA PRO A 25 -4.61 11.16 8.07
C PRO A 25 -4.58 12.58 8.66
N ASP A 26 -4.18 13.55 7.85
CA ASP A 26 -4.21 14.97 8.20
C ASP A 26 -5.45 15.64 7.60
N LEU A 27 -6.39 16.05 8.45
CA LEU A 27 -7.63 16.69 8.02
C LEU A 27 -7.45 18.16 7.61
N SER A 28 -6.27 18.74 7.86
CA SER A 28 -5.91 20.08 7.41
C SER A 28 -5.21 20.10 6.06
N ASP A 29 -4.71 18.94 5.59
CA ASP A 29 -4.02 18.78 4.31
C ASP A 29 -4.80 17.85 3.35
N LEU A 30 -5.72 18.45 2.61
CA LEU A 30 -6.65 17.75 1.72
C LEU A 30 -6.35 18.05 0.25
N ASP A 31 -6.72 17.13 -0.63
CA ASP A 31 -6.73 17.31 -2.08
C ASP A 31 -8.17 17.45 -2.55
N GLU A 32 -8.58 18.66 -2.94
CA GLU A 32 -9.97 18.98 -3.32
C GLU A 32 -11.03 18.58 -2.27
N GLY A 33 -10.66 18.60 -0.98
CA GLY A 33 -11.53 18.21 0.13
C GLY A 33 -11.52 16.71 0.46
N ASP A 34 -10.79 15.91 -0.30
CA ASP A 34 -10.57 14.50 -0.03
C ASP A 34 -9.22 14.27 0.68
N LEU A 35 -9.15 13.16 1.42
CA LEU A 35 -7.90 12.71 2.05
C LEU A 35 -6.86 12.36 0.98
N LYS A 36 -5.62 12.79 1.20
CA LYS A 36 -4.47 12.35 0.40
C LYS A 36 -4.03 10.95 0.83
N TYR A 37 -3.90 10.03 -0.12
CA TYR A 37 -3.31 8.73 0.16
C TYR A 37 -1.81 8.87 0.43
N GLN A 38 -1.29 8.07 1.37
CA GLN A 38 0.14 8.07 1.71
C GLN A 38 0.88 6.86 1.12
N ILE A 39 0.14 5.78 0.86
CA ILE A 39 0.66 4.55 0.28
C ILE A 39 -0.12 4.27 -0.99
N ASP A 40 0.58 4.06 -2.10
CA ASP A 40 -0.05 3.59 -3.33
C ASP A 40 -0.35 2.09 -3.17
N PHE A 41 -1.61 1.71 -3.34
CA PHE A 41 -2.04 0.31 -3.20
C PHE A 41 -1.25 -0.66 -4.09
N ARG A 42 -0.69 -0.18 -5.21
CA ARG A 42 0.11 -1.00 -6.14
C ARG A 42 1.46 -1.37 -5.55
N GLN A 43 2.00 -0.57 -4.64
CA GLN A 43 3.19 -0.93 -3.87
C GLN A 43 2.91 -2.11 -2.92
N ILE A 44 1.69 -2.20 -2.36
CA ILE A 44 1.27 -3.34 -1.54
C ILE A 44 1.23 -4.62 -2.39
N TYR A 45 0.63 -4.54 -3.59
CA TYR A 45 0.58 -5.68 -4.51
C TYR A 45 1.96 -6.08 -5.04
N GLN A 46 2.82 -5.12 -5.34
CA GLN A 46 4.22 -5.35 -5.70
C GLN A 46 4.89 -6.26 -4.67
N ASN A 47 4.79 -5.93 -3.38
CA ASN A 47 5.35 -6.71 -2.29
C ASN A 47 4.70 -8.08 -2.10
N VAL A 48 3.36 -8.17 -2.15
CA VAL A 48 2.66 -9.47 -2.01
C VAL A 48 3.07 -10.42 -3.13
N LEU A 49 3.16 -9.92 -4.36
CA LEU A 49 3.57 -10.71 -5.51
C LEU A 49 5.01 -11.21 -5.37
N SER A 50 5.96 -10.34 -5.03
CA SER A 50 7.37 -10.73 -4.96
C SER A 50 7.73 -11.54 -3.71
N GLU A 51 7.29 -11.12 -2.52
CA GLU A 51 7.75 -11.66 -1.24
C GLU A 51 6.88 -12.79 -0.70
N VAL A 52 5.59 -12.84 -1.07
CA VAL A 52 4.65 -13.87 -0.57
C VAL A 52 4.37 -14.92 -1.64
N LEU A 53 4.08 -14.49 -2.87
CA LEU A 53 3.66 -15.40 -3.95
C LEU A 53 4.81 -15.83 -4.87
N GLY A 54 5.98 -15.21 -4.79
CA GLY A 54 7.13 -15.53 -5.64
C GLY A 54 6.89 -15.25 -7.14
N ALA A 55 5.96 -14.36 -7.46
CA ALA A 55 5.61 -13.96 -8.82
C ALA A 55 6.39 -12.72 -9.26
N ASN A 56 6.58 -12.53 -10.57
CA ASN A 56 7.16 -11.30 -11.10
C ASN A 56 6.10 -10.17 -11.12
N PRO A 57 6.23 -9.14 -10.26
CA PRO A 57 5.24 -8.07 -10.18
C PRO A 57 5.25 -7.16 -11.40
N GLU A 58 6.39 -6.95 -12.06
CA GLU A 58 6.46 -6.07 -13.24
C GLU A 58 5.68 -6.66 -14.43
N HIS A 59 5.67 -7.98 -14.58
CA HIS A 59 4.87 -8.66 -15.60
C HIS A 59 3.36 -8.48 -15.35
N ILE A 60 2.94 -8.51 -14.08
CA ILE A 60 1.53 -8.48 -13.70
C ILE A 60 1.00 -7.05 -13.60
N LEU A 61 1.77 -6.14 -13.01
CA LEU A 61 1.40 -4.74 -12.80
C LEU A 61 1.75 -3.85 -14.02
N GLY A 62 2.46 -4.39 -15.01
CA GLY A 62 2.88 -3.72 -16.24
C GLY A 62 4.04 -2.74 -16.06
N ARG A 63 4.48 -2.47 -14.82
CA ARG A 63 5.67 -1.70 -14.48
C ARG A 63 6.08 -1.98 -13.03
N LYS A 64 7.28 -1.53 -12.67
CA LYS A 64 7.76 -1.57 -11.29
C LYS A 64 7.12 -0.48 -10.43
N PHE A 65 6.74 -0.85 -9.21
CA PHE A 65 6.40 0.08 -8.14
C PHE A 65 7.44 -0.02 -7.03
N ASP A 66 7.59 1.04 -6.24
CA ASP A 66 8.54 1.01 -5.12
C ASP A 66 8.11 -0.04 -4.09
N VAL A 67 9.10 -0.78 -3.61
CA VAL A 67 8.89 -1.76 -2.54
C VAL A 67 8.65 -1.00 -1.25
N LEU A 68 7.49 -1.23 -0.63
CA LEU A 68 7.26 -0.76 0.73
C LEU A 68 8.13 -1.60 1.65
N LYS A 69 8.88 -0.99 2.57
CA LYS A 69 9.50 -1.72 3.69
C LYS A 69 8.46 -2.09 4.75
N ALA A 70 7.33 -2.62 4.28
CA ALA A 70 6.17 -3.03 5.05
C ALA A 70 5.98 -4.55 5.03
N VAL A 71 6.46 -5.20 3.97
CA VAL A 71 6.48 -6.66 3.74
C VAL A 71 7.91 -7.12 3.52
#